data_AF-A0A4V1IPH8-F1
#
_entry.id   AF-A0A4V1IPH8-F1
#
_cell.length_a   1.000
_cell.length_b   1.000
_cell.length_c   1.000
_cell.angle_alpha   90.00
_cell.angle_beta   90.00
_cell.angle_gamma   90.00
#
_symmetry.space_group_name_H-M   'P 1'
#
loop_
_entity.id
_entity.type
_entity.pdbx_description
1 polymer ?
#
loop_
_entity_poly.entity_id
_entity_poly.type
_entity_poly.pdbx_seq_one_letter_code
_entity_poly.pdbx_strand_id
1 'polypeptide(L)'
;VEQDDALYPNMTVRETLRTAAYLRLPTSRYTRDEKNAQAEAIIKSLRLTKAADTRIGDGLKRGVSGGERKRAAIGQELVGNPDVLFLDEPTSGLDSNSAYAVIENVRSEAVRTGRVVVLTIHQPSIEVLYLFSKVILLSAGATVFFGPPDDALAHFDRLGLPCPPKRNPADFFLDILTIDHDLESEPARIRALHDAYRGLEEERKMESGAVSGEIEIVDAVDAREDPLGGWANSWWEETGILYRRAWTEIFRNRPLIMAEFAQTIIVMLVMGLAFLRLDNDTRGIQNRAGILFFWPINQVSWRLGARKGTWCWVRTSAESGRWLVADILSP
;
A
#
# COMPACT_ATOMS: atom_id res chain seq x y z
N VAL A 1 4.69 -0.25 1.04
CA VAL A 1 3.50 -0.67 0.27
C VAL A 1 2.82 -1.75 1.06
N GLU A 2 1.58 -1.51 1.48
CA GLU A 2 0.78 -2.48 2.20
C GLU A 2 0.31 -3.62 1.27
N GLN A 3 -0.20 -4.70 1.87
CA GLN A 3 -0.76 -5.83 1.12
C GLN A 3 -1.97 -5.39 0.28
N ASP A 4 -2.87 -4.61 0.88
CA ASP A 4 -4.03 -4.04 0.21
C ASP A 4 -3.68 -2.77 -0.58
N ASP A 5 -4.04 -2.75 -1.87
CA ASP A 5 -3.81 -1.61 -2.74
C ASP A 5 -4.83 -0.50 -2.47
N ALA A 6 -4.50 0.44 -1.59
CA ALA A 6 -5.32 1.61 -1.29
C ALA A 6 -5.29 2.64 -2.44
N LEU A 7 -5.97 2.33 -3.55
CA LEU A 7 -6.08 3.17 -4.74
C LEU A 7 -7.52 3.63 -4.99
N TYR A 8 -7.69 4.83 -5.55
CA TYR A 8 -9.01 5.37 -5.87
C TYR A 8 -9.58 4.75 -7.16
N PRO A 9 -10.73 4.06 -7.12
CA PRO A 9 -11.25 3.29 -8.26
C PRO A 9 -11.61 4.15 -9.48
N ASN A 10 -12.10 5.39 -9.30
CA ASN A 10 -12.54 6.22 -10.42
C ASN A 10 -11.43 7.12 -11.00
N MET A 11 -10.21 7.03 -10.47
CA MET A 11 -9.03 7.70 -10.98
C MET A 11 -8.29 6.83 -12.00
N THR A 12 -7.54 7.46 -12.91
CA THR A 12 -6.62 6.74 -13.80
C THR A 12 -5.28 6.49 -13.12
N VAL A 13 -4.50 5.55 -13.67
CA VAL A 13 -3.13 5.29 -13.21
C VAL A 13 -2.29 6.57 -13.25
N ARG A 14 -2.32 7.30 -14.38
CA ARG A 14 -1.56 8.54 -14.58
C ARG A 14 -1.96 9.63 -13.58
N GLU A 15 -3.26 9.81 -13.35
CA GLU A 15 -3.74 10.81 -12.39
C GLU A 15 -3.34 10.48 -10.95
N THR A 16 -3.36 9.19 -10.61
CA THR A 16 -2.97 8.70 -9.29
C THR A 16 -1.49 8.94 -9.04
N LEU A 17 -0.61 8.55 -9.98
CA LEU A 17 0.83 8.77 -9.87
C LEU A 17 1.20 10.27 -9.90
N ARG A 18 0.52 11.08 -10.71
CA ARG A 18 0.71 12.54 -10.70
C ARG A 18 0.27 13.17 -9.38
N THR A 19 -0.85 12.72 -8.81
CA THR A 19 -1.32 13.22 -7.52
C THR A 19 -0.33 12.85 -6.41
N ALA A 20 0.20 11.63 -6.43
CA ALA A 20 1.28 11.22 -5.54
C ALA A 20 2.54 12.10 -5.71
N ALA A 21 2.91 12.41 -6.96
CA ALA A 21 4.06 13.29 -7.26
C ALA A 21 3.86 14.70 -6.69
N TYR A 22 2.67 15.26 -6.86
CA TYR A 22 2.36 16.60 -6.36
C TYR A 22 2.41 16.68 -4.84
N LEU A 23 2.01 15.61 -4.14
CA LEU A 23 2.02 15.56 -2.68
C LEU A 23 3.39 15.26 -2.09
N ARG A 24 4.18 14.38 -2.73
CA ARG A 24 5.45 13.88 -2.16
C ARG A 24 6.69 14.67 -2.57
N LEU A 25 6.68 15.26 -3.77
CA LEU A 25 7.81 16.04 -4.25
C LEU A 25 7.63 17.50 -3.81
N PRO A 26 8.61 18.11 -3.11
CA PRO A 26 8.48 19.47 -2.60
C PRO A 26 8.50 20.49 -3.74
N THR A 27 7.59 21.45 -3.70
CA THR A 27 7.48 22.53 -4.71
C THR A 27 8.68 23.48 -4.71
N SER A 28 9.46 23.51 -3.63
CA SER A 28 10.72 24.26 -3.56
C SER A 28 11.81 23.74 -4.51
N ARG A 29 11.82 22.43 -4.79
CA ARG A 29 12.84 21.79 -5.64
C ARG A 29 12.31 21.34 -7.00
N TYR A 30 11.02 21.05 -7.10
CA TYR A 30 10.43 20.48 -8.32
C TYR A 30 9.33 21.37 -8.89
N THR A 31 9.49 21.75 -10.15
CA THR A 31 8.45 22.38 -10.95
C THR A 31 7.33 21.39 -11.25
N ARG A 32 6.15 21.91 -11.60
CA ARG A 32 4.99 21.07 -11.95
C ARG A 32 5.28 20.12 -13.12
N ASP A 33 6.06 20.58 -14.09
CA ASP A 33 6.41 19.78 -15.27
C ASP A 33 7.42 18.68 -14.93
N GLU A 34 8.36 18.93 -14.02
CA GLU A 34 9.25 17.90 -13.49
C GLU A 34 8.48 16.87 -12.67
N LYS A 35 7.52 17.28 -11.84
CA LYS A 35 6.65 16.35 -11.10
C LYS A 35 5.82 15.47 -12.07
N ASN A 36 5.34 16.05 -13.17
CA ASN A 36 4.67 15.29 -14.22
C ASN A 36 5.62 14.31 -14.90
N ALA A 37 6.80 14.78 -15.30
CA ALA A 37 7.82 13.96 -15.95
C ALA A 37 8.27 12.78 -15.08
N GLN A 38 8.40 13.00 -13.76
CA GLN A 38 8.70 11.95 -12.80
C GLN A 38 7.59 10.89 -12.77
N ALA A 39 6.32 11.30 -12.72
CA ALA A 39 5.20 10.36 -12.81
C ALA A 39 5.22 9.56 -14.13
N GLU A 40 5.51 10.21 -15.26
CA GLU A 40 5.63 9.53 -16.56
C GLU A 40 6.80 8.54 -16.62
N ALA A 41 7.93 8.89 -16.00
CA ALA A 41 9.10 8.02 -15.91
C ALA A 41 8.76 6.73 -15.15
N ILE A 42 8.04 6.85 -14.02
CA ILE A 42 7.58 5.69 -13.24
C ILE A 42 6.54 4.85 -14.00
N ILE A 43 5.62 5.48 -14.72
CA ILE A 43 4.66 4.77 -15.58
C ILE A 43 5.40 3.92 -16.62
N LYS A 44 6.42 4.50 -17.25
CA LYS A 44 7.22 3.80 -18.26
C LYS A 44 8.03 2.66 -17.64
N SER A 45 8.66 2.89 -16.50
CA SER A 45 9.52 1.89 -15.88
C SER A 45 8.76 0.69 -15.33
N LEU A 46 7.57 0.91 -14.78
CA LEU A 46 6.68 -0.16 -14.33
C LEU A 46 5.87 -0.78 -15.48
N ARG A 47 6.18 -0.46 -16.73
CA ARG A 47 5.50 -0.97 -17.93
C ARG A 47 3.98 -0.72 -17.91
N LEU A 48 3.56 0.42 -17.37
CA LEU A 48 2.15 0.83 -17.24
C LEU A 48 1.67 1.74 -18.39
N THR A 49 2.48 1.98 -19.42
CA THR A 49 2.18 2.93 -20.51
C THR A 49 0.83 2.67 -21.18
N LYS A 50 0.45 1.40 -21.41
CA LYS A 50 -0.83 1.04 -22.04
C LYS A 50 -2.04 1.26 -21.11
N ALA A 51 -1.83 1.18 -19.80
CA ALA A 51 -2.86 1.34 -18.78
C ALA A 51 -2.87 2.75 -18.15
N ALA A 52 -1.99 3.65 -18.60
CA ALA A 52 -1.77 4.95 -17.98
C ALA A 52 -3.06 5.78 -17.87
N ASP A 53 -3.89 5.77 -18.92
CA ASP A 53 -5.14 6.52 -18.98
C ASP A 53 -6.39 5.66 -18.68
N THR A 54 -6.17 4.40 -18.27
CA THR A 54 -7.22 3.49 -17.83
C THR A 54 -7.54 3.73 -16.35
N ARG A 55 -8.83 3.67 -16.00
CA ARG A 55 -9.29 3.76 -14.61
C ARG A 55 -8.82 2.55 -13.81
N ILE A 56 -8.44 2.79 -12.56
CA ILE A 56 -7.95 1.73 -11.67
C ILE A 56 -9.04 0.68 -11.44
N GLY A 57 -10.28 1.11 -11.21
CA GLY A 57 -11.41 0.23 -10.92
C GLY A 57 -11.35 -0.39 -9.54
N ASP A 58 -12.32 -1.26 -9.26
CA ASP A 58 -12.46 -2.02 -8.02
C ASP A 58 -13.11 -3.39 -8.34
N GLY A 59 -13.50 -4.16 -7.32
CA GLY A 59 -14.17 -5.46 -7.53
C GLY A 59 -15.53 -5.37 -8.26
N LEU A 60 -16.18 -4.21 -8.25
CA LEU A 60 -17.49 -3.98 -8.87
C LEU A 60 -17.37 -3.25 -10.22
N LYS A 61 -16.33 -2.43 -10.39
CA LYS A 61 -16.06 -1.61 -11.57
C LYS A 61 -14.82 -2.13 -12.27
N ARG A 62 -15.00 -2.63 -13.48
CA ARG A 62 -13.90 -3.02 -14.35
C ARG A 62 -12.89 -1.88 -14.51
N GLY A 63 -11.62 -2.18 -14.25
CA GLY A 63 -10.50 -1.25 -14.42
C GLY A 63 -9.26 -1.95 -14.97
N VAL A 64 -8.09 -1.61 -14.44
CA VAL A 64 -6.82 -2.26 -14.79
C VAL A 64 -6.77 -3.70 -14.25
N SER A 65 -5.89 -4.52 -14.80
CA SER A 65 -5.66 -5.87 -14.27
C SER A 65 -5.06 -5.85 -12.86
N GLY A 66 -5.17 -6.94 -12.11
CA GLY A 66 -4.62 -7.03 -10.75
C GLY A 66 -3.12 -6.73 -10.68
N GLY A 67 -2.33 -7.27 -11.63
CA GLY A 67 -0.90 -6.99 -11.72
C GLY A 67 -0.60 -5.53 -12.07
N GLU A 68 -1.38 -4.91 -12.97
CA GLU A 68 -1.25 -3.48 -13.27
C GLU A 68 -1.64 -2.60 -12.07
N ARG A 69 -2.68 -2.98 -11.31
CA ARG A 69 -3.08 -2.29 -10.08
C ARG A 69 -1.95 -2.34 -9.05
N LYS A 70 -1.35 -3.51 -8.83
CA LYS A 70 -0.25 -3.67 -7.88
C LYS A 70 0.98 -2.86 -8.30
N ARG A 71 1.32 -2.86 -9.59
CA ARG A 71 2.37 -1.99 -10.13
C ARG A 71 2.02 -0.51 -9.95
N ALA A 72 0.77 -0.09 -10.13
CA ALA A 72 0.36 1.29 -9.89
C ALA A 72 0.50 1.68 -8.40
N ALA A 73 0.14 0.78 -7.47
CA ALA A 73 0.31 0.98 -6.03
C ALA A 73 1.79 1.13 -5.64
N ILE A 74 2.66 0.27 -6.17
CA ILE A 74 4.10 0.40 -6.01
C ILE A 74 4.58 1.72 -6.62
N GLY A 75 4.10 2.07 -7.83
CA GLY A 75 4.44 3.30 -8.52
C GLY A 75 4.11 4.56 -7.71
N GLN A 76 2.98 4.58 -7.02
CA GLN A 76 2.62 5.66 -6.09
C GLN A 76 3.68 5.85 -4.99
N GLU A 77 4.27 4.76 -4.50
CA GLU A 77 5.38 4.83 -3.53
C GLU A 77 6.70 5.27 -4.17
N LEU A 78 6.98 4.77 -5.37
CA LEU A 78 8.22 5.05 -6.10
C LEU A 78 8.38 6.49 -6.57
N VAL A 79 7.26 7.20 -6.78
CA VAL A 79 7.27 8.57 -7.27
C VAL A 79 8.03 9.52 -6.34
N GLY A 80 8.01 9.27 -5.03
CA GLY A 80 8.79 10.04 -4.05
C GLY A 80 10.30 9.80 -4.09
N ASN A 81 10.76 8.89 -4.95
CA ASN A 81 12.16 8.46 -5.06
C ASN A 81 12.82 8.10 -3.71
N PRO A 82 12.20 7.21 -2.90
CA PRO A 82 12.78 6.81 -1.62
C PRO A 82 14.06 5.99 -1.82
N ASP A 83 14.99 6.08 -0.87
CA ASP A 83 16.26 5.32 -0.87
C ASP A 83 16.08 3.86 -0.40
N VAL A 84 15.03 3.61 0.40
CA VAL A 84 14.62 2.29 0.87
C VAL A 84 13.12 2.11 0.62
N LEU A 85 12.73 0.99 0.00
CA LEU A 85 11.33 0.66 -0.27
C LEU A 85 10.96 -0.66 0.41
N PHE A 86 9.91 -0.62 1.24
CA PHE A 86 9.32 -1.79 1.87
C PHE A 86 8.05 -2.21 1.11
N LEU A 87 7.96 -3.49 0.73
CA LEU A 87 6.80 -4.08 0.06
C LEU A 87 6.27 -5.26 0.87
N ASP A 88 5.03 -5.18 1.30
CA ASP A 88 4.38 -6.29 2.01
C ASP A 88 3.58 -7.14 1.03
N GLU A 89 3.97 -8.40 0.90
CA GLU A 89 3.38 -9.42 0.02
C GLU A 89 2.97 -8.91 -1.39
N PRO A 90 3.90 -8.33 -2.18
CA PRO A 90 3.55 -7.68 -3.44
C PRO A 90 3.06 -8.64 -4.54
N THR A 91 3.17 -9.95 -4.34
CA THR A 91 2.73 -10.99 -5.27
C THR A 91 1.39 -11.63 -4.88
N SER A 92 0.81 -11.24 -3.74
CA SER A 92 -0.43 -11.81 -3.24
C SER A 92 -1.61 -11.55 -4.20
N GLY A 93 -2.41 -12.57 -4.48
CA GLY A 93 -3.56 -12.48 -5.39
C GLY A 93 -3.22 -12.32 -6.89
N LEU A 94 -1.96 -12.52 -7.29
CA LEU A 94 -1.51 -12.50 -8.69
C LEU A 94 -1.24 -13.91 -9.22
N ASP A 95 -1.45 -14.11 -10.52
CA ASP A 95 -0.95 -15.29 -11.22
C ASP A 95 0.58 -15.25 -11.33
N SER A 96 1.21 -16.41 -11.54
CA SER A 96 2.68 -16.55 -11.55
C SER A 96 3.38 -15.61 -12.54
N ASN A 97 2.80 -15.38 -13.72
CA ASN A 97 3.39 -14.51 -14.73
C ASN A 97 3.26 -13.04 -14.35
N SER A 98 2.11 -12.62 -13.83
CA SER A 98 1.92 -11.27 -13.29
C SER A 98 2.84 -10.99 -12.10
N ALA A 99 2.99 -11.95 -11.18
CA ALA A 99 3.88 -11.86 -10.03
C ALA A 99 5.35 -11.71 -10.46
N TYR A 100 5.82 -12.53 -11.40
CA TYR A 100 7.16 -12.42 -11.98
C TYR A 100 7.39 -11.02 -12.58
N ALA A 101 6.46 -10.54 -13.41
CA ALA A 101 6.57 -9.22 -14.04
C ALA A 101 6.60 -8.07 -13.01
N VAL A 102 5.87 -8.18 -11.89
CA VAL A 102 5.93 -7.19 -10.81
C VAL A 102 7.32 -7.16 -10.18
N ILE A 103 7.84 -8.32 -9.76
CA ILE A 103 9.15 -8.41 -9.10
C ILE A 103 10.29 -8.02 -10.05
N GLU A 104 10.24 -8.43 -11.32
CA GLU A 104 11.22 -8.03 -12.34
C GLU A 104 11.26 -6.50 -12.52
N ASN A 105 10.11 -5.84 -12.59
CA ASN A 105 10.04 -4.39 -12.73
C ASN A 105 10.60 -3.68 -11.48
N VAL A 106 10.23 -4.16 -10.28
CA VAL A 106 10.73 -3.60 -9.01
C VAL A 106 12.25 -3.76 -8.91
N ARG A 107 12.78 -4.95 -9.24
CA ARG A 107 14.22 -5.22 -9.26
C ARG A 107 14.94 -4.32 -10.26
N SER A 108 14.42 -4.22 -11.49
CA SER A 108 15.01 -3.38 -12.53
C SER A 108 15.08 -1.92 -12.09
N GLU A 109 14.02 -1.43 -11.45
CA GLU A 109 13.99 -0.07 -10.91
C GLU A 109 14.94 0.13 -9.74
N ALA A 110 15.04 -0.86 -8.83
CA ALA A 110 15.99 -0.82 -7.72
C ALA A 110 17.43 -0.74 -8.22
N VAL A 111 17.82 -1.60 -9.18
CA VAL A 111 19.16 -1.62 -9.78
C VAL A 111 19.45 -0.31 -10.51
N ARG A 112 18.50 0.20 -11.29
CA ARG A 112 18.66 1.45 -12.05
C ARG A 112 18.87 2.67 -11.15
N THR A 113 18.25 2.68 -9.98
CA THR A 113 18.27 3.83 -9.06
C THR A 113 19.22 3.66 -7.88
N GLY A 114 19.84 2.49 -7.71
CA GLY A 114 20.68 2.18 -6.56
C GLY A 114 19.90 2.05 -5.24
N ARG A 115 18.59 1.82 -5.29
CA ARG A 115 17.73 1.71 -4.11
C ARG A 115 17.81 0.32 -3.46
N VAL A 116 17.68 0.29 -2.14
CA VAL A 116 17.39 -0.92 -1.37
C VAL A 116 15.89 -1.24 -1.38
N VAL A 117 15.52 -2.45 -1.77
CA VAL A 117 14.13 -2.94 -1.68
C VAL A 117 14.09 -4.12 -0.72
N VAL A 118 13.19 -4.04 0.26
CA VAL A 118 12.90 -5.11 1.22
C VAL A 118 11.46 -5.54 1.00
N LEU A 119 11.23 -6.84 0.88
CA LEU A 119 9.89 -7.36 0.63
C LEU A 119 9.64 -8.69 1.32
N THR A 120 8.39 -8.95 1.65
CA THR A 120 7.88 -10.23 2.16
C THR A 120 7.18 -10.97 1.01
N ILE A 121 7.41 -12.28 0.86
CA ILE A 121 6.67 -13.10 -0.12
C ILE A 121 6.29 -14.44 0.51
N HIS A 122 5.02 -14.79 0.37
CA HIS A 122 4.51 -16.12 0.65
C HIS A 122 4.69 -17.01 -0.59
N GLN A 123 5.51 -18.07 -0.47
CA GLN A 123 5.70 -19.11 -1.50
C GLN A 123 6.05 -18.59 -2.92
N PRO A 124 7.25 -18.03 -3.14
CA PRO A 124 7.67 -17.61 -4.48
C PRO A 124 7.87 -18.80 -5.43
N SER A 125 7.57 -18.60 -6.70
CA SER A 125 8.02 -19.52 -7.74
C SER A 125 9.55 -19.55 -7.81
N ILE A 126 10.12 -20.63 -8.34
CA ILE A 126 11.57 -20.76 -8.53
C ILE A 126 12.15 -19.59 -9.33
N GLU A 127 11.44 -19.15 -10.38
CA GLU A 127 11.84 -18.02 -11.22
C GLU A 127 11.91 -16.71 -10.43
N VAL A 128 10.95 -16.49 -9.53
CA VAL A 128 10.91 -15.31 -8.66
C VAL A 128 11.99 -15.37 -7.59
N LEU A 129 12.23 -16.55 -6.98
CA LEU A 129 13.27 -16.74 -5.98
C LEU A 129 14.66 -16.31 -6.48
N TYR A 130 14.99 -16.67 -7.71
CA TYR A 130 16.27 -16.34 -8.34
C TYR A 130 16.37 -14.90 -8.86
N LEU A 131 15.32 -14.09 -8.74
CA LEU A 131 15.43 -12.63 -8.93
C LEU A 131 16.01 -11.93 -7.70
N PHE A 132 15.97 -12.55 -6.51
CA PHE A 132 16.45 -11.94 -5.28
C PHE A 132 17.96 -12.01 -5.16
N SER A 133 18.57 -10.87 -4.80
CA SER A 133 19.99 -10.81 -4.48
C SER A 133 20.32 -11.49 -3.15
N LYS A 134 19.42 -11.37 -2.18
CA LYS A 134 19.52 -11.99 -0.84
C LYS A 134 18.13 -12.39 -0.37
N VAL A 135 18.06 -13.46 0.41
CA VAL A 135 16.86 -13.93 1.11
C VAL A 135 17.12 -13.91 2.61
N ILE A 136 16.08 -13.55 3.37
CA ILE A 136 16.05 -13.68 4.83
C ILE A 136 15.05 -14.77 5.16
N LEU A 137 15.50 -15.81 5.83
CA LEU A 137 14.64 -16.89 6.33
C LEU A 137 14.42 -16.66 7.82
N LEU A 138 13.15 -16.55 8.21
CA LEU A 138 12.74 -16.31 9.59
C LEU A 138 11.90 -17.49 10.08
N SER A 139 12.13 -17.92 11.33
CA SER A 139 11.28 -18.86 12.04
C SER A 139 11.19 -18.43 13.51
N ALA A 140 10.01 -18.56 14.13
CA ALA A 140 9.75 -18.18 15.53
C ALA A 140 10.24 -16.76 15.93
N GLY A 141 10.27 -15.81 14.99
CA GLY A 141 10.74 -14.43 15.22
C GLY A 141 12.27 -14.24 15.20
N ALA A 142 13.04 -15.27 14.87
CA ALA A 142 14.49 -15.21 14.76
C ALA A 142 14.97 -15.61 13.35
N THR A 143 16.15 -15.11 12.96
CA THR A 143 16.76 -15.43 11.68
C THR A 143 17.37 -16.82 11.69
N VAL A 144 17.05 -17.59 10.65
CA VAL A 144 17.62 -18.91 10.38
C VAL A 144 18.64 -18.84 9.26
N PHE A 145 18.49 -17.89 8.34
CA PHE A 145 19.48 -17.67 7.29
C PHE A 145 19.37 -16.26 6.70
N PHE A 146 20.52 -15.70 6.31
CA PHE A 146 20.60 -14.51 5.47
C PHE A 146 21.75 -14.62 4.46
N GLY A 147 21.42 -14.43 3.18
CA GLY A 147 22.39 -14.51 2.08
C GLY A 147 21.72 -14.80 0.73
N PRO A 148 22.51 -15.04 -0.33
CA PRO A 148 21.98 -15.50 -1.62
C PRO A 148 21.16 -16.80 -1.52
N PRO A 149 20.18 -17.05 -2.41
CA PRO A 149 19.39 -18.28 -2.40
C PRO A 149 20.23 -19.57 -2.50
N ASP A 150 21.30 -19.57 -3.29
CA ASP A 150 22.19 -20.73 -3.47
C ASP A 150 22.99 -21.04 -2.19
N ASP A 151 23.45 -20.01 -1.48
CA ASP A 151 24.09 -20.16 -0.17
C ASP A 151 23.13 -20.76 0.86
N ALA A 152 21.83 -20.47 0.74
CA ALA A 152 20.82 -21.03 1.63
C ALA A 152 20.71 -22.55 1.44
N LEU A 153 20.70 -23.02 0.18
CA LEU A 153 20.73 -24.45 -0.14
C LEU A 153 21.98 -25.13 0.42
N ALA A 154 23.15 -24.53 0.23
CA ALA A 154 24.41 -25.06 0.77
C ALA A 154 24.45 -25.04 2.31
N HIS A 155 23.77 -24.09 2.95
CA HIS A 155 23.65 -24.07 4.42
C HIS A 155 22.82 -25.25 4.92
N PHE A 156 21.65 -25.52 4.34
CA PHE A 156 20.81 -26.64 4.76
C PHE A 156 21.44 -28.01 4.41
N ASP A 157 22.15 -28.11 3.29
CA ASP A 157 22.89 -29.33 2.92
C ASP A 157 23.96 -29.69 3.96
N ARG A 158 24.72 -28.69 4.46
CA ARG A 158 25.70 -28.88 5.56
C ARG A 158 25.06 -29.34 6.87
N LEU A 159 23.78 -29.01 7.10
CA LEU A 159 23.00 -29.45 8.26
C LEU A 159 22.38 -30.84 8.08
N GLY A 160 22.68 -31.52 6.96
CA GLY A 160 22.11 -32.83 6.64
C GLY A 160 20.66 -32.77 6.15
N LEU A 161 20.21 -31.59 5.71
CA LEU A 161 18.88 -31.34 5.14
C LEU A 161 19.05 -30.94 3.66
N PRO A 162 19.33 -31.89 2.74
CA PRO A 162 19.42 -31.58 1.32
C PRO A 162 18.03 -31.31 0.73
N CYS A 163 17.93 -30.34 -0.19
CA CYS A 163 16.70 -30.11 -0.94
C CYS A 163 16.43 -31.31 -1.88
N PRO A 164 15.23 -31.92 -1.85
CA PRO A 164 14.88 -33.01 -2.75
C PRO A 164 14.97 -32.60 -4.23
N PRO A 165 15.34 -33.52 -5.14
CA PRO A 165 15.42 -33.22 -6.57
C PRO A 165 14.03 -32.87 -7.11
N LYS A 166 13.96 -31.84 -7.96
CA LYS A 166 12.72 -31.33 -8.59
C LYS A 166 11.71 -30.67 -7.63
N ARG A 167 12.08 -30.42 -6.37
CA ARG A 167 11.29 -29.58 -5.46
C ARG A 167 11.69 -28.11 -5.63
N ASN A 168 10.74 -27.20 -5.48
CA ASN A 168 11.03 -25.77 -5.42
C ASN A 168 11.83 -25.48 -4.13
N PRO A 169 13.02 -24.86 -4.21
CA PRO A 169 13.80 -24.48 -3.04
C PRO A 169 13.03 -23.62 -2.04
N ALA A 170 12.17 -22.72 -2.53
CA ALA A 170 11.38 -21.84 -1.67
C ALA A 170 10.39 -22.63 -0.80
N ASP A 171 9.71 -23.61 -1.38
CA ASP A 171 8.78 -24.48 -0.64
C ASP A 171 9.56 -25.30 0.38
N PHE A 172 10.71 -25.85 -0.02
CA PHE A 172 11.60 -26.58 0.88
C PHE A 172 12.06 -25.74 2.08
N PHE A 173 12.43 -24.47 1.88
CA PHE A 173 12.78 -23.57 2.99
C PHE A 173 11.59 -23.39 3.92
N LEU A 174 10.40 -23.13 3.39
CA LEU A 174 9.19 -22.93 4.20
C LEU A 174 8.84 -24.18 5.00
N ASP A 175 8.93 -25.38 4.42
CA ASP A 175 8.65 -26.62 5.12
C ASP A 175 9.58 -26.86 6.32
N ILE A 176 10.87 -26.49 6.20
CA ILE A 176 11.83 -26.60 7.30
C ILE A 176 11.51 -25.59 8.42
N LEU A 177 11.12 -24.38 8.03
CA LEU A 177 10.92 -23.24 8.94
C LEU A 177 9.56 -23.27 9.64
N THR A 178 8.57 -23.96 9.07
CA THR A 178 7.21 -24.03 9.61
C THR A 178 7.19 -24.88 10.88
N ILE A 179 6.42 -24.42 11.87
CA ILE A 179 6.19 -25.08 13.14
C ILE A 179 4.80 -25.73 13.05
N ASP A 180 4.75 -27.05 12.91
CA ASP A 180 3.53 -27.81 13.09
C ASP A 180 3.33 -28.04 14.59
N HIS A 181 2.32 -27.39 15.17
CA HIS A 181 2.02 -27.43 16.61
C HIS A 181 1.71 -28.84 17.16
N ASP A 182 1.60 -29.85 16.30
CA ASP A 182 1.25 -31.23 16.67
C ASP A 182 2.47 -32.11 17.05
N LEU A 183 3.71 -31.61 16.94
CA LEU A 183 4.92 -32.39 17.17
C LEU A 183 5.77 -31.87 18.35
N GLU A 184 5.89 -32.66 19.42
CA GLU A 184 6.65 -32.34 20.64
C GLU A 184 8.15 -32.07 20.42
N SER A 185 8.72 -32.48 19.28
CA SER A 185 10.17 -32.41 18.97
C SER A 185 10.62 -31.16 18.21
N GLU A 186 9.69 -30.34 17.71
CA GLU A 186 10.01 -29.19 16.86
C GLU A 186 10.73 -28.01 17.51
N PRO A 187 10.47 -27.62 18.77
CA PRO A 187 11.17 -26.48 19.35
C PRO A 187 12.67 -26.76 19.57
N ALA A 188 13.10 -28.03 19.59
CA ALA A 188 14.52 -28.40 19.62
C ALA A 188 15.16 -28.27 18.22
N ARG A 189 14.43 -28.68 17.16
CA ARG A 189 14.87 -28.53 15.76
C ARG A 189 15.14 -27.07 15.41
N ILE A 190 14.20 -26.19 15.73
CA ILE A 190 14.29 -24.75 15.42
C ILE A 190 15.45 -24.09 16.18
N ARG A 191 15.62 -24.43 17.47
CA ARG A 191 16.78 -23.98 18.25
C ARG A 191 18.10 -24.40 17.61
N ALA A 192 18.22 -25.65 17.17
CA ALA A 192 19.41 -26.13 16.48
C ALA A 192 19.69 -25.36 15.17
N LEU A 193 18.65 -25.01 14.41
CA LEU A 193 18.79 -24.19 13.20
C LEU A 193 19.29 -22.77 13.53
N HIS A 194 18.76 -22.13 14.57
CA HIS A 194 19.23 -20.82 15.00
C HIS A 194 20.68 -20.84 15.48
N ASP A 195 21.06 -21.84 16.28
CA ASP A 195 22.42 -21.96 16.81
C ASP A 195 23.43 -22.28 15.68
N ALA A 196 23.04 -23.11 14.71
CA ALA A 196 23.84 -23.36 13.52
C ALA A 196 24.08 -22.10 12.68
N TYR A 197 23.06 -21.27 12.50
CA TYR A 197 23.21 -20.02 11.78
C TYR A 197 24.06 -19.01 12.55
N ARG A 198 23.88 -18.90 13.87
CA ARG A 198 24.71 -18.03 14.71
C ARG A 198 26.20 -18.38 14.60
N GLY A 199 26.54 -19.67 14.62
CA GLY A 199 27.91 -20.14 14.41
C GLY A 199 28.47 -19.73 13.04
N LEU A 200 27.68 -19.90 11.98
CA LEU A 200 28.09 -19.47 10.63
C LEU A 200 28.26 -17.94 10.53
N GLU A 201 27.42 -17.17 11.22
CA GLU A 201 27.50 -15.72 11.24
C GLU A 201 28.76 -15.24 11.97
N GLU A 202 29.12 -15.90 13.07
CA GLU A 202 30.37 -15.65 13.80
C GLU A 202 31.60 -16.00 12.96
N GLU A 203 31.60 -17.15 12.26
CA GLU A 203 32.64 -17.53 11.30
C GLU A 203 32.78 -16.46 10.19
N ARG A 204 31.66 -16.06 9.58
CA ARG A 204 31.67 -15.00 8.55
C ARG A 204 32.19 -13.67 9.07
N LYS A 205 31.83 -13.28 10.30
CA LYS A 205 32.35 -12.05 10.95
C LYS A 205 33.85 -12.14 11.21
N MET A 206 34.35 -13.33 11.56
CA MET A 206 35.76 -13.58 11.82
C MET A 206 36.59 -13.63 10.52
N GLU A 207 36.06 -14.26 9.47
CA GLU A 207 36.66 -14.31 8.12
C GLU A 207 36.64 -12.96 7.41
N SER A 208 35.57 -12.17 7.60
CA SER A 208 35.47 -10.78 7.12
C SER A 208 36.29 -9.81 7.98
N GLY A 209 37.28 -10.33 8.73
CA GLY A 209 38.08 -9.60 9.71
C GLY A 209 38.39 -8.18 9.27
N ALA A 210 38.06 -7.21 10.14
CA ALA A 210 38.30 -5.78 9.94
C ALA A 210 37.44 -5.05 8.87
N VAL A 211 36.25 -5.55 8.52
CA VAL A 211 35.15 -4.68 8.04
C VAL A 211 33.94 -4.76 8.98
N SER A 212 34.20 -4.74 10.30
CA SER A 212 33.40 -3.88 11.16
C SER A 212 34.00 -2.49 11.04
N GLY A 213 33.94 -1.91 9.84
CA GLY A 213 33.63 -0.50 9.86
C GLY A 213 32.34 -0.44 10.66
N GLU A 214 32.28 0.42 11.68
CA GLU A 214 31.09 1.25 11.75
C GLU A 214 30.65 1.47 10.30
N ILE A 215 29.36 1.28 10.01
CA ILE A 215 28.84 2.09 8.92
C ILE A 215 29.12 3.51 9.43
N GLU A 216 30.32 4.04 9.13
CA GLU A 216 30.49 5.45 8.89
C GLU A 216 29.38 5.65 7.89
N ILE A 217 28.28 6.19 8.39
CA ILE A 217 27.34 6.90 7.58
C ILE A 217 28.25 7.97 7.00
N VAL A 218 28.93 7.62 5.91
CA VAL A 218 29.68 8.58 5.14
C VAL A 218 28.58 9.59 4.83
N ASP A 219 28.77 10.81 5.33
CA ASP A 219 27.90 11.97 5.08
C ASP A 219 27.87 12.33 3.57
N ALA A 220 28.02 11.34 2.69
CA ALA A 220 27.59 11.31 1.31
C ALA A 220 26.04 11.28 1.18
N VAL A 221 25.31 11.62 2.25
CA VAL A 221 24.01 12.29 2.09
C VAL A 221 24.33 13.74 1.73
N ASP A 222 24.81 13.94 0.50
CA ASP A 222 24.81 15.25 -0.13
C ASP A 222 23.33 15.73 -0.16
N ALA A 223 22.99 16.58 0.80
CA ALA A 223 21.85 17.49 0.81
C ALA A 223 20.46 16.92 0.40
N ARG A 224 20.03 15.80 0.97
CA ARG A 224 18.60 15.54 1.19
C ARG A 224 18.21 15.93 2.62
N GLU A 225 18.42 17.21 2.93
CA GLU A 225 17.72 17.88 4.04
C GLU A 225 16.24 17.99 3.64
N ASP A 226 15.51 16.89 3.64
CA ASP A 226 14.08 16.93 3.91
C ASP A 226 13.95 16.36 5.32
N PRO A 227 13.63 17.18 6.33
CA PRO A 227 13.52 16.69 7.69
C PRO A 227 12.51 15.54 7.69
N LEU A 228 12.96 14.36 8.14
CA LEU A 228 12.10 13.23 8.47
C LEU A 228 11.08 13.72 9.50
N GLY A 229 9.95 14.28 9.04
CA GLY A 229 8.96 14.92 9.90
C GLY A 229 8.30 16.20 9.35
N GLY A 230 8.81 16.79 8.26
CA GLY A 230 8.20 17.95 7.59
C GLY A 230 7.23 17.55 6.48
N TRP A 231 6.17 18.34 6.29
CA TRP A 231 5.28 18.21 5.12
C TRP A 231 6.04 18.71 3.87
N ALA A 232 5.96 17.98 2.77
CA ALA A 232 6.72 18.32 1.55
C ALA A 232 6.25 19.64 0.91
N ASN A 233 5.00 20.02 1.12
CA ASN A 233 4.41 21.22 0.55
C ASN A 233 3.64 22.03 1.61
N SER A 234 3.20 23.23 1.23
CA SER A 234 2.37 24.04 2.10
C SER A 234 0.98 23.42 2.28
N TRP A 235 0.36 23.64 3.45
CA TRP A 235 -0.95 23.09 3.77
C TRP A 235 -2.03 23.45 2.73
N TRP A 236 -2.02 24.67 2.21
CA TRP A 236 -2.99 25.13 1.21
C TRP A 236 -2.79 24.46 -0.16
N GLU A 237 -1.56 24.21 -0.56
CA GLU A 237 -1.26 23.50 -1.82
C GLU A 237 -1.73 22.05 -1.73
N GLU A 238 -1.39 21.34 -0.65
CA GLU A 238 -1.83 19.97 -0.45
C GLU A 238 -3.35 19.88 -0.36
N THR A 239 -3.98 20.78 0.39
CA THR A 239 -5.45 20.87 0.47
C THR A 239 -6.06 21.11 -0.91
N GLY A 240 -5.48 21.98 -1.73
CA GLY A 240 -5.93 22.23 -3.11
C GLY A 240 -5.80 21.01 -4.02
N ILE A 241 -4.70 20.26 -3.91
CA ILE A 241 -4.46 19.01 -4.66
C ILE A 241 -5.48 17.95 -4.24
N LEU A 242 -5.66 17.74 -2.94
CA LEU A 242 -6.60 16.78 -2.38
C LEU A 242 -8.05 17.14 -2.72
N TYR A 243 -8.40 18.43 -2.66
CA TYR A 243 -9.70 18.94 -3.07
C TYR A 243 -9.96 18.63 -4.54
N ARG A 244 -9.06 19.03 -5.45
CA ARG A 244 -9.19 18.74 -6.87
C ARG A 244 -9.35 17.24 -7.15
N ARG A 245 -8.56 16.41 -6.47
CA ARG A 245 -8.67 14.94 -6.55
C ARG A 245 -10.04 14.46 -6.08
N ALA A 246 -10.49 14.88 -4.90
CA ALA A 246 -11.75 14.47 -4.32
C ALA A 246 -12.95 14.87 -5.19
N TRP A 247 -12.94 16.08 -5.75
CA TRP A 247 -13.97 16.50 -6.70
C TRP A 247 -13.99 15.67 -7.97
N THR A 248 -12.82 15.32 -8.50
CA THR A 248 -12.71 14.45 -9.67
C THR A 248 -13.30 13.07 -9.38
N GLU A 249 -13.01 12.50 -8.22
CA GLU A 249 -13.53 11.21 -7.77
C GLU A 249 -15.06 11.25 -7.61
N ILE A 250 -15.58 12.27 -6.92
CA ILE A 250 -17.02 12.46 -6.70
C ILE A 250 -17.77 12.56 -8.03
N PHE A 251 -17.35 13.46 -8.93
CA PHE A 251 -18.05 13.67 -10.21
C PHE A 251 -17.98 12.47 -11.15
N ARG A 252 -16.94 11.63 -11.04
CA ARG A 252 -16.82 10.41 -11.83
C ARG A 252 -17.66 9.27 -11.28
N ASN A 253 -18.03 9.31 -10.01
CA ASN A 253 -18.93 8.34 -9.39
C ASN A 253 -20.41 8.64 -9.70
N ARG A 254 -20.77 8.59 -10.99
CA ARG A 254 -22.14 8.86 -11.47
C ARG A 254 -23.23 8.05 -10.76
N PRO A 255 -23.07 6.74 -10.47
CA PRO A 255 -24.11 5.96 -9.81
C PRO A 255 -24.45 6.51 -8.42
N LEU A 256 -23.44 6.92 -7.66
CA LEU A 256 -23.63 7.49 -6.33
C LEU A 256 -24.38 8.83 -6.41
N ILE A 257 -23.93 9.72 -7.30
CA ILE A 257 -24.58 11.01 -7.53
C ILE A 257 -26.05 10.81 -7.97
N MET A 258 -26.30 9.90 -8.92
CA MET A 258 -27.66 9.62 -9.39
C MET A 258 -28.55 9.05 -8.28
N ALA A 259 -28.02 8.17 -7.43
CA ALA A 259 -28.75 7.63 -6.29
C ALA A 259 -29.12 8.73 -5.28
N GLU A 260 -28.20 9.64 -4.97
CA GLU A 260 -28.44 10.79 -4.09
C GLU A 260 -29.52 11.73 -4.66
N PHE A 261 -29.45 12.05 -5.96
CA PHE A 261 -30.47 12.86 -6.63
C PHE A 261 -31.83 12.17 -6.65
N ALA A 262 -31.88 10.89 -7.04
CA ALA A 262 -33.12 10.13 -7.13
C ALA A 262 -33.80 10.03 -5.76
N GLN A 263 -33.05 9.71 -4.71
CA GLN A 263 -33.57 9.68 -3.34
C GLN A 263 -34.06 11.06 -2.90
N THR A 264 -33.31 12.13 -3.18
CA THR A 264 -33.73 13.49 -2.83
C THR A 264 -35.06 13.84 -3.51
N ILE A 265 -35.21 13.50 -4.78
CA ILE A 265 -36.47 13.69 -5.53
C ILE A 265 -37.60 12.85 -4.92
N ILE A 266 -37.36 11.60 -4.57
CA ILE A 266 -38.36 10.72 -3.93
C ILE A 266 -38.84 11.34 -2.61
N VAL A 267 -37.91 11.79 -1.76
CA VAL A 267 -38.26 12.43 -0.49
C VAL A 267 -39.01 13.74 -0.71
N MET A 268 -38.56 14.56 -1.67
CA MET A 268 -39.28 15.80 -2.05
C MET A 268 -40.70 15.50 -2.52
N LEU A 269 -40.90 14.44 -3.30
CA LEU A 269 -42.20 14.03 -3.81
C LEU A 269 -43.10 13.50 -2.68
N VAL A 270 -42.57 12.64 -1.81
CA VAL A 270 -43.31 12.13 -0.64
C VAL A 270 -43.72 13.27 0.29
N MET A 271 -42.79 14.18 0.60
CA MET A 271 -43.06 15.34 1.44
C MET A 271 -44.07 16.29 0.76
N GLY A 272 -43.90 16.54 -0.55
CA GLY A 272 -44.81 17.37 -1.33
C GLY A 272 -46.23 16.80 -1.37
N LEU A 273 -46.38 15.48 -1.51
CA LEU A 273 -47.68 14.79 -1.49
C LEU A 273 -48.29 14.75 -0.09
N ALA A 274 -47.50 14.46 0.95
CA ALA A 274 -47.99 14.37 2.33
C ALA A 274 -48.52 15.70 2.87
N PHE A 275 -47.97 16.82 2.39
CA PHE A 275 -48.36 18.17 2.79
C PHE A 275 -48.98 18.97 1.62
N LEU A 276 -49.71 18.29 0.73
CA LEU A 276 -50.50 18.92 -0.32
C LEU A 276 -51.51 19.91 0.29
N ARG A 277 -51.45 21.17 -0.14
CA ARG A 277 -52.35 22.28 0.28
C ARG A 277 -52.23 22.63 1.77
N LEU A 278 -51.20 23.41 2.09
CA LEU A 278 -51.06 24.01 3.42
C LEU A 278 -52.04 25.18 3.60
N ASP A 279 -53.08 24.97 4.40
CA ASP A 279 -54.00 26.02 4.81
C ASP A 279 -53.28 27.09 5.66
N ASN A 280 -53.77 28.33 5.62
CA ASN A 280 -53.25 29.45 6.43
C ASN A 280 -53.88 29.52 7.84
N ASP A 281 -54.26 28.37 8.39
CA ASP A 281 -54.86 28.25 9.73
C ASP A 281 -53.82 27.76 10.76
N THR A 282 -54.21 27.74 12.04
CA THR A 282 -53.39 27.27 13.18
C THR A 282 -52.84 25.85 12.94
N ARG A 283 -53.62 24.97 12.28
CA ARG A 283 -53.18 23.63 11.85
C ARG A 283 -52.09 23.69 10.77
N GLY A 284 -52.15 24.69 9.89
CA GLY A 284 -51.13 24.95 8.87
C GLY A 284 -49.78 25.33 9.46
N ILE A 285 -49.74 26.04 10.59
CA ILE A 285 -48.50 26.37 11.30
C ILE A 285 -47.82 25.07 11.80
N GLN A 286 -48.58 24.15 12.39
CA GLN A 286 -48.06 22.85 12.84
C GLN A 286 -47.53 22.00 11.68
N ASN A 287 -48.24 21.97 10.55
CA ASN A 287 -47.80 21.27 9.34
C ASN A 287 -46.51 21.86 8.74
N ARG A 288 -46.37 23.19 8.71
CA ARG A 288 -45.14 23.88 8.28
C ARG A 288 -43.95 23.55 9.19
N ALA A 289 -44.18 23.57 10.50
CA ALA A 289 -43.16 23.19 11.48
C ALA A 289 -42.73 21.73 11.29
N GLY A 290 -43.67 20.83 10.99
CA GLY A 290 -43.38 19.44 10.64
C GLY A 290 -42.46 19.30 9.43
N ILE A 291 -42.74 19.99 8.31
CA ILE A 291 -41.88 19.96 7.12
C ILE A 291 -40.47 20.47 7.42
N LEU A 292 -40.37 21.62 8.12
CA LEU A 292 -39.10 22.23 8.51
C LEU A 292 -38.30 21.35 9.48
N PHE A 293 -38.98 20.50 10.27
CA PHE A 293 -38.35 19.55 11.17
C PHE A 293 -37.89 18.28 10.44
N PHE A 294 -38.73 17.68 9.60
CA PHE A 294 -38.41 16.42 8.91
C PHE A 294 -37.37 16.58 7.81
N TRP A 295 -37.30 17.74 7.13
CA TRP A 295 -36.38 17.96 6.02
C TRP A 295 -34.89 17.87 6.44
N PRO A 296 -34.41 18.62 7.45
CA PRO A 296 -33.03 18.51 7.92
C PRO A 296 -32.70 17.12 8.48
N ILE A 297 -33.65 16.49 9.18
CA ILE A 297 -33.45 15.16 9.79
C ILE A 297 -33.20 14.11 8.71
N ASN A 298 -33.99 14.11 7.64
CA ASN A 298 -33.79 13.16 6.54
C ASN A 298 -32.41 13.35 5.85
N GLN A 299 -31.99 14.61 5.66
CA GLN A 299 -30.68 14.93 5.08
C GLN A 299 -29.51 14.47 5.97
N VAL A 300 -29.63 14.61 7.29
CA VAL A 300 -28.60 14.19 8.26
C VAL A 300 -28.58 12.67 8.42
N SER A 301 -29.74 12.02 8.57
CA SER A 301 -29.86 10.58 8.76
C SER A 301 -29.31 9.79 7.58
N TRP A 302 -29.54 10.27 6.35
CA TRP A 302 -28.97 9.62 5.17
C TRP A 302 -27.45 9.74 5.11
N ARG A 303 -26.91 10.93 5.40
CA ARG A 303 -25.45 11.15 5.42
C ARG A 303 -24.74 10.32 6.48
N LEU A 304 -25.39 10.05 7.61
CA LEU A 304 -24.89 9.15 8.64
C LEU A 304 -25.01 7.67 8.23
N GLY A 305 -26.10 7.29 7.56
CA GLY A 305 -26.32 5.93 7.06
C GLY A 305 -25.36 5.52 5.93
N ALA A 306 -25.10 6.43 4.98
CA ALA A 306 -24.20 6.19 3.84
C ALA A 306 -22.71 6.14 4.24
N ARG A 307 -22.33 6.77 5.36
CA ARG A 307 -20.94 6.80 5.86
C ARG A 307 -20.55 5.62 6.76
N LYS A 308 -21.46 4.70 7.09
CA LYS A 308 -21.12 3.52 7.91
C LYS A 308 -20.15 2.52 7.26
N GLY A 309 -19.71 2.75 6.02
CA GLY A 309 -18.70 1.94 5.33
C GLY A 309 -17.41 2.66 4.92
N THR A 310 -17.07 3.82 5.51
CA THR A 310 -15.97 4.67 4.98
C THR A 310 -15.04 5.29 6.02
N TRP A 311 -14.94 4.72 7.22
CA TRP A 311 -14.03 5.23 8.24
C TRP A 311 -12.94 4.19 8.57
N CYS A 312 -11.69 4.50 8.22
CA CYS A 312 -10.48 3.74 8.56
C CYS A 312 -9.47 4.69 9.26
N TRP A 313 -8.86 4.26 10.37
CA TRP A 313 -7.92 5.07 11.17
C TRP A 313 -6.51 4.87 10.63
N VAL A 314 -5.88 5.96 10.19
CA VAL A 314 -4.45 6.01 9.94
C VAL A 314 -3.75 6.47 11.21
N ARG A 315 -2.94 5.60 11.80
CA ARG A 315 -2.06 5.92 12.93
C ARG A 315 -0.74 6.47 12.39
N THR A 316 -0.38 7.71 12.75
CA THR A 316 0.99 8.21 12.59
C THR A 316 1.66 8.35 13.95
N SER A 317 2.95 8.00 14.00
CA SER A 317 3.72 7.60 15.18
C SER A 317 3.90 8.59 16.34
N ALA A 318 3.84 8.00 17.55
CA ALA A 318 4.59 8.14 18.81
C ALA A 318 4.86 9.47 19.57
N GLU A 319 5.10 10.66 19.02
CA GLU A 319 5.90 11.63 19.82
C GLU A 319 5.33 13.01 20.16
N SER A 320 4.08 13.36 19.80
CA SER A 320 3.52 14.62 20.30
C SER A 320 2.02 14.53 20.61
N GLY A 321 1.68 14.57 21.89
CA GLY A 321 0.33 14.46 22.45
C GLY A 321 -0.60 15.64 22.12
N ARG A 322 -0.83 15.93 20.84
CA ARG A 322 -1.91 16.82 20.39
C ARG A 322 -3.01 16.01 19.74
N TRP A 323 -4.19 16.04 20.36
CA TRP A 323 -5.41 15.44 19.82
C TRP A 323 -5.95 16.31 18.68
N LEU A 324 -6.07 15.74 17.49
CA LEU A 324 -6.87 16.28 16.40
C LEU A 324 -7.99 15.27 16.12
N VAL A 325 -9.23 15.76 16.12
CA VAL A 325 -10.43 14.93 15.93
C VAL A 325 -10.44 14.37 14.51
N ALA A 326 -10.15 13.08 14.38
CA ALA A 326 -10.56 12.22 13.27
C ALA A 326 -11.48 11.14 13.87
N ASP A 327 -12.34 10.51 13.07
CA ASP A 327 -13.51 9.75 13.53
C ASP A 327 -13.51 8.36 12.87
N ILE A 328 -13.38 7.27 13.65
CA ILE A 328 -13.83 5.93 13.28
C ILE A 328 -14.23 5.19 14.54
N LEU A 329 -15.24 4.33 14.50
CA LEU A 329 -15.30 3.21 15.43
C LEU A 329 -15.99 1.98 14.82
N SER A 330 -15.42 0.85 15.22
CA SER A 330 -15.67 -0.57 14.96
C SER A 330 -16.93 -1.09 15.69
N PRO A 331 -17.28 -2.40 15.63
CA PRO A 331 -16.52 -3.49 16.26
C PRO A 331 -15.76 -4.36 15.26
#